data_AF-A0A3D5EJ05-F1
#
_entry.id   AF-A0A3D5EJ05-F1
#
_cell.length_a   1.000
_cell.length_b   1.000
_cell.length_c   1.000
_cell.angle_alpha   90.00
_cell.angle_beta   90.00
_cell.angle_gamma   90.00
#
_symmetry.space_group_name_H-M   'P 1'
#
loop_
_entity.id
_entity.type
_entity.pdbx_description
1 polymer ?
#
loop_
_entity_poly.entity_id
_entity_poly.type
_entity_poly.pdbx_seq_one_letter_code
_entity_poly.pdbx_strand_id
1 'polypeptide(L)' 'MNREQAKLIVNKFNRSNLSKKGKAVLYLKSEFEGKVKAIVSKEAYIMGDNIPVCELEGIGIAQLDKIEPYWV' A
#
# COMPACT_ATOMS: atom_id res chain seq x y z
N MET A 1 16.70 0.30 -4.04
CA MET A 1 15.81 -0.57 -4.82
C MET A 1 15.82 -0.13 -6.26
N ASN A 2 15.88 -1.05 -7.22
CA ASN A 2 15.84 -0.71 -8.65
C ASN A 2 14.40 -0.69 -9.19
N ARG A 3 14.21 -0.14 -10.40
CA ARG A 3 12.89 0.02 -11.02
C ARG A 3 12.16 -1.32 -11.26
N GLU A 4 12.89 -2.38 -11.56
CA GLU A 4 12.30 -3.70 -11.81
C GLU A 4 11.75 -4.34 -10.54
N GLN A 5 12.49 -4.23 -9.43
CA GLN A 5 12.03 -4.64 -8.11
C GLN A 5 10.77 -3.88 -7.71
N ALA A 6 10.74 -2.56 -7.91
CA ALA A 6 9.57 -1.74 -7.62
C ALA A 6 8.34 -2.19 -8.45
N LYS A 7 8.54 -2.47 -9.75
CA LYS A 7 7.48 -3.02 -10.62
C LYS A 7 6.99 -4.38 -10.12
N LEU A 8 7.89 -5.26 -9.69
CA LEU A 8 7.51 -6.57 -9.17
C LEU A 8 6.66 -6.44 -7.91
N ILE A 9 7.03 -5.54 -6.98
CA ILE A 9 6.28 -5.29 -5.75
C ILE A 9 4.88 -4.74 -6.06
N VAL A 10 4.80 -3.70 -6.90
CA VAL A 10 3.51 -3.12 -7.33
C VAL A 10 2.64 -4.18 -8.00
N ASN A 11 3.19 -4.94 -8.94
CA ASN A 11 2.44 -5.99 -9.63
C ASN A 11 1.95 -7.09 -8.68
N LYS A 12 2.79 -7.50 -7.72
CA LYS A 12 2.41 -8.50 -6.72
C LYS A 12 1.28 -7.97 -5.83
N PHE A 13 1.37 -6.71 -5.41
CA PHE A 13 0.32 -6.06 -4.62
C PHE A 13 -0.98 -5.94 -5.43
N ASN A 14 -0.93 -5.44 -6.66
CA ASN A 14 -2.11 -5.27 -7.53
C ASN A 14 -2.78 -6.59 -7.93
N ARG A 15 -2.05 -7.71 -7.95
CA ARG A 15 -2.63 -9.05 -8.15
C ARG A 15 -3.27 -9.63 -6.90
N SER A 16 -2.96 -9.10 -5.72
CA SER A 16 -3.59 -9.51 -4.46
C SER A 16 -5.01 -9.00 -4.37
N ASN A 17 -5.89 -9.73 -3.68
CA ASN A 17 -7.21 -9.22 -3.33
C ASN A 17 -7.17 -7.99 -2.40
N LEU A 18 -6.03 -7.69 -1.79
CA LEU A 18 -5.83 -6.58 -0.85
C LEU A 18 -5.77 -5.21 -1.51
N SER A 19 -5.40 -5.13 -2.79
CA SER A 19 -5.21 -3.88 -3.54
C SER A 19 -6.45 -3.41 -4.28
N LYS A 20 -7.54 -4.19 -4.23
CA LYS A 20 -8.79 -3.79 -4.87
C LYS A 20 -9.35 -2.56 -4.18
N LYS A 21 -9.78 -1.59 -4.98
CA LYS A 21 -10.46 -0.40 -4.47
C LYS A 21 -11.60 -0.78 -3.52
N GLY A 22 -11.67 -0.11 -2.38
CA GLY A 22 -12.66 -0.38 -1.33
C GLY A 22 -12.28 -1.49 -0.35
N LYS A 23 -11.12 -2.14 -0.50
CA LYS A 23 -10.64 -3.14 0.46
C LYS A 23 -9.97 -2.47 1.65
N ALA A 24 -10.24 -3.02 2.82
CA ALA A 24 -9.59 -2.62 4.05
C ALA A 24 -8.20 -3.26 4.16
N VAL A 25 -7.24 -2.46 4.60
CA VAL A 25 -5.86 -2.85 4.91
C VAL A 25 -5.46 -2.24 6.25
N LEU A 26 -4.40 -2.78 6.85
CA LEU A 26 -3.75 -2.17 8.00
C LEU A 26 -2.58 -1.33 7.51
N TYR A 27 -2.57 -0.05 7.88
CA TYR A 27 -1.47 0.87 7.59
C TYR A 27 -0.71 1.19 8.87
N LEU A 28 0.60 0.94 8.87
CA LEU A 28 1.50 1.34 9.94
C LEU A 28 1.81 2.83 9.81
N LYS A 29 1.09 3.67 10.57
CA LYS A 29 1.21 5.13 10.49
C LYS A 29 2.53 5.62 11.09
N SER A 30 2.83 5.18 12.31
CA SER A 30 4.10 5.43 12.99
C SER A 30 4.34 4.36 14.06
N GLU A 31 5.56 4.28 14.58
CA GLU A 31 5.87 3.40 15.73
C GLU A 31 5.06 3.77 16.98
N PHE A 32 4.64 5.04 17.09
CA PHE A 32 3.88 5.56 18.24
C PHE A 32 2.36 5.39 18.09
N GLU A 33 1.80 5.64 16.90
CA GLU A 33 0.36 5.52 16.65
C GLU A 33 -0.06 4.08 16.28
N GLY A 34 0.90 3.24 15.88
CA GLY A 34 0.67 1.85 15.53
C GLY A 34 -0.05 1.67 14.18
N LYS A 35 -0.78 0.55 14.07
CA LYS A 35 -1.49 0.16 12.84
C LYS A 35 -2.91 0.70 12.87
N VAL A 36 -3.31 1.38 11.81
CA VAL A 36 -4.67 1.89 11.62
C VAL A 36 -5.34 1.18 10.46
N LYS A 37 -6.65 0.98 10.56
CA LYS A 37 -7.45 0.46 9.45
C LYS A 37 -7.62 1.57 8.41
N ALA A 38 -7.31 1.28 7.16
CA ALA A 38 -7.47 2.19 6.03
C ALA A 38 -8.12 1.47 4.84
N ILE A 39 -8.69 2.22 3.91
CA ILE A 39 -9.32 1.67 2.70
C ILE A 39 -8.47 2.01 1.49
N VAL A 40 -8.19 1.02 0.63
CA VAL A 40 -7.48 1.24 -0.63
C VAL A 40 -8.36 2.07 -1.56
N SER A 41 -7.89 3.26 -1.92
CA SER A 41 -8.58 4.21 -2.80
C SER A 41 -8.23 3.97 -4.27
N LYS A 42 -6.96 3.67 -4.57
CA LYS A 42 -6.45 3.39 -5.91
C LYS A 42 -5.42 2.26 -5.90
N GLU A 43 -5.22 1.66 -7.07
CA GLU A 43 -4.18 0.66 -7.30
C GLU A 43 -2.79 1.20 -6.96
N ALA A 44 -1.87 0.31 -6.62
CA ALA A 44 -0.50 0.69 -6.35
C ALA A 44 0.23 1.12 -7.61
N TYR A 45 1.17 2.04 -7.44
CA TYR A 45 2.02 2.58 -8.50
C TYR A 45 3.41 2.90 -7.97
N ILE A 46 4.31 3.26 -8.88
CA ILE A 46 5.68 3.64 -8.54
C ILE A 46 5.77 5.17 -8.55
N MET A 47 6.20 5.75 -7.43
CA MET A 47 6.41 7.18 -7.26
C MET A 47 7.90 7.51 -7.21
N GLY A 48 8.30 8.61 -7.85
CA GLY A 48 9.67 9.15 -7.79
C GLY A 48 10.75 8.11 -8.12
N ASP A 49 11.75 8.01 -7.24
CA ASP A 49 12.91 7.12 -7.32
C ASP A 49 12.59 5.64 -7.03
N ASN A 50 11.59 5.12 -7.75
CA ASN A 50 11.16 3.73 -7.69
C ASN A 50 10.50 3.32 -6.35
N ILE A 51 9.77 4.23 -5.70
CA ILE A 51 9.10 3.96 -4.43
C ILE A 51 7.71 3.35 -4.70
N PRO A 52 7.41 2.11 -4.28
CA PRO A 52 6.12 1.47 -4.46
C PRO A 52 5.14 2.02 -3.44
N VAL A 53 4.06 2.61 -3.92
CA VAL A 53 3.05 3.27 -3.08
C VAL A 53 1.64 2.85 -3.49
N CYS A 54 0.66 3.01 -2.61
CA CYS A 54 -0.75 3.06 -2.97
C CYS A 54 -1.46 4.22 -2.29
N GLU A 55 -2.63 4.58 -2.79
CA GLU A 55 -3.47 5.60 -2.16
C GLU A 55 -4.48 4.96 -1.22
N LEU A 56 -4.53 5.48 0.01
CA LEU A 56 -5.44 5.09 1.07
C LEU A 56 -6.41 6.24 1.38
N GLU A 57 -7.69 5.93 1.58
CA GLU A 57 -8.70 6.92 1.94
C GLU A 57 -8.40 7.54 3.31
N GLY A 58 -8.46 8.87 3.39
CA GLY A 58 -8.18 9.63 4.61
C GLY A 58 -6.71 9.71 5.04
N ILE A 59 -5.81 8.96 4.40
CA ILE A 59 -4.36 8.96 4.68
C ILE A 59 -3.57 9.55 3.51
N GLY A 60 -3.98 9.30 2.27
CA GLY A 60 -3.27 9.72 1.07
C GLY A 60 -2.27 8.66 0.61
N ILE A 61 -1.08 9.08 0.19
CA ILE A 61 -0.07 8.18 -0.39
C ILE A 61 0.67 7.43 0.72
N ALA A 62 0.62 6.11 0.68
CA ALA A 62 1.29 5.22 1.62
C ALA A 62 2.27 4.29 0.89
N GLN A 63 3.45 4.08 1.48
CA GLN A 63 4.41 3.10 0.98
C GLN A 63 3.91 1.68 1.23
N LEU A 64 4.09 0.79 0.25
CA LEU A 64 3.54 -0.57 0.31
C LEU A 64 4.15 -1.43 1.43
N ASP A 65 5.36 -1.13 1.89
CA ASP A 65 6.03 -1.81 3.00
C ASP A 65 5.36 -1.54 4.36
N LYS A 66 4.61 -0.44 4.47
CA LYS A 66 3.81 -0.08 5.66
C LYS A 66 2.39 -0.62 5.60
N ILE A 67 2.05 -1.42 4.60
CA ILE A 67 0.69 -1.92 4.38
C ILE A 67 0.64 -3.42 4.58
N GLU A 68 -0.29 -3.83 5.42
CA GLU A 68 -0.52 -5.22 5.76
C GLU A 68 -1.95 -5.65 5.44
N PRO A 69 -2.16 -6.96 5.18
CA PRO A 69 -3.50 -7.51 5.04
C PRO A 69 -4.33 -7.27 6.31
N TYR A 70 -5.58 -6.84 6.13
CA TYR A 70 -6.57 -6.87 7.20
C TYR A 70 -7.44 -8.13 7.04
N TRP A 71 -7.20 -9.12 7.89
CA TRP A 71 -8.03 -10.32 7.98
C TRP A 71 -9.13 -10.07 9.01
N VAL A 72 -10.39 -10.20 8.57
CA VAL A 72 -11.59 -10.14 9.43
C VAL A 72 -12.00 -11.55 9.79
#